data_AF-A0A0G4EX74-F1
#
_entry.id   AF-A0A0G4EX74-F1
#
_cell.length_a   1.000
_cell.length_b   1.000
_cell.length_c   1.000
_cell.angle_alpha   90.00
_cell.angle_beta   90.00
_cell.angle_gamma   90.00
#
_symmetry.space_group_name_H-M   'P 1'
#
loop_
_entity.id
_entity.type
_entity.pdbx_description
1 polymer ?
#
loop_
_entity_poly.entity_id
_entity_poly.type
_entity_poly.pdbx_seq_one_letter_code
_entity_poly.pdbx_strand_id
1 'polypeptide(L)'
;MDSSRNKQHSKAVPDDDSAEKRRRVGRSPAADGGGAAAAGGGSIGVGGAAAESQQQHEGGGSSLSAGLTAPMQHPQQQQQQHPVWFVCAHRGSDFLLRDVLRLSKTCNWASGLFGAPQLRQLLSQWTTDNELGTQAGLRRTANGQQLVTFDQQQMGVGDLLAALCVTEAGGWSEMSEAIELAGQCGNCQLPVSITAADLHQHPNKTAYLADPRVLAQLKMVGRHIDFGDGVTFQLFQHGITVRAIKDQDGFEIDIIPPLPPNHPYQQHRQPHDPPVRSRIDYSHQGWQPPLFARNFSSVSSYVKRIVLDHFRGTHQINRTYRMIDRHVDNSRLHTLLTQSPHTPVEGCTTTTSYLGPIGRNRSLVLTDASHSFVAWIRIDRFVDVRVDVCTTEPAVSVGGAFKVRFPVTTQLARAVLRDIISAMIFDQ
;
A
#
# COMPACT_ATOMS: atom_id res chain seq x y z
N MET A 1 2.37 59.18 -18.62
CA MET A 1 2.77 59.32 -17.20
C MET A 1 2.95 57.91 -16.64
N ASP A 2 3.76 57.08 -17.28
CA ASP A 2 5.24 57.01 -17.18
C ASP A 2 5.64 56.10 -16.01
N SER A 3 6.16 54.89 -16.28
CA SER A 3 7.59 54.62 -16.56
C SER A 3 8.46 55.03 -15.35
N SER A 4 9.21 54.15 -14.69
CA SER A 4 10.14 53.22 -15.33
C SER A 4 10.56 52.01 -14.47
N ARG A 5 10.94 50.94 -15.18
CA ARG A 5 11.98 49.92 -14.89
C ARG A 5 12.84 50.12 -13.63
N ASN A 6 13.16 49.00 -12.97
CA ASN A 6 14.53 48.81 -12.45
C ASN A 6 15.07 47.41 -12.80
N LYS A 7 16.40 47.29 -12.95
CA LYS A 7 17.09 46.15 -13.58
C LYS A 7 17.66 45.13 -12.60
N GLN A 8 17.95 43.95 -13.14
CA GLN A 8 18.72 42.86 -12.55
C GLN A 8 20.09 43.33 -12.02
N HIS A 9 20.55 42.69 -10.93
CA HIS A 9 21.97 42.51 -10.68
C HIS A 9 22.26 41.04 -10.35
N SER A 10 22.88 40.34 -11.30
CA SER A 10 23.55 39.07 -11.06
C SER A 10 24.90 39.31 -10.38
N LYS A 11 25.25 38.43 -9.44
CA LYS A 11 26.63 38.23 -8.99
C LYS A 11 26.93 36.74 -9.04
N ALA A 12 27.95 36.39 -9.83
CA ALA A 12 28.57 35.08 -9.76
C ALA A 12 29.37 34.96 -8.46
N VAL A 13 29.40 33.74 -7.91
CA VAL A 13 30.31 33.29 -6.85
C VAL A 13 31.21 32.24 -7.49
N PRO A 14 32.54 32.30 -7.34
CA PRO A 14 33.45 31.34 -7.95
C PRO A 14 33.45 30.00 -7.20
N ASP A 15 33.80 28.94 -7.92
CA ASP A 15 34.11 27.63 -7.37
C ASP A 15 35.30 27.71 -6.40
N ASP A 16 35.23 26.97 -5.28
CA ASP A 16 36.37 26.70 -4.42
C ASP A 16 36.62 25.19 -4.39
N ASP A 17 37.76 24.79 -4.96
CA ASP A 17 38.16 23.42 -5.22
C ASP A 17 39.23 23.02 -4.19
N SER A 18 38.86 22.19 -3.22
CA SER A 18 39.73 21.83 -2.10
C SER A 18 39.55 20.39 -1.64
N ALA A 19 40.24 19.47 -2.30
CA ALA A 19 40.45 18.11 -1.81
C ALA A 19 41.55 18.09 -0.72
N GLU A 20 41.22 17.68 0.52
CA GLU A 20 42.24 17.22 1.48
C GLU A 20 42.02 15.77 1.97
N LYS A 21 43.16 15.10 2.09
CA LYS A 21 43.39 13.65 2.09
C LYS A 21 44.04 13.23 3.42
N ARG A 22 43.30 12.60 4.34
CA ARG A 22 43.84 11.95 5.57
C ARG A 22 43.02 10.67 5.85
N ARG A 23 43.55 9.45 5.69
CA ARG A 23 44.64 8.70 6.39
C ARG A 23 44.06 7.67 7.40
N ARG A 24 44.48 6.41 7.24
CA ARG A 24 44.11 5.22 8.03
C ARG A 24 44.54 5.27 9.50
N VAL A 25 43.68 4.79 10.42
CA VAL A 25 43.94 3.89 11.60
C VAL A 25 42.58 3.21 11.94
N GLY A 26 42.44 1.97 12.46
CA GLY A 26 43.39 0.85 12.57
C GLY A 26 43.20 -0.04 13.82
N ARG A 27 42.96 -1.36 13.61
CA ARG A 27 42.94 -2.50 14.58
C ARG A 27 41.75 -2.69 15.55
N SER A 28 41.24 -3.92 15.56
CA SER A 28 40.47 -4.59 16.62
C SER A 28 41.38 -5.01 17.80
N PRO A 29 40.85 -5.55 18.92
CA PRO A 29 40.68 -7.02 19.03
C PRO A 29 39.42 -7.48 19.82
N ALA A 30 39.30 -8.79 20.02
CA ALA A 30 38.15 -9.49 20.61
C ALA A 30 38.34 -9.89 22.09
N ALA A 31 37.22 -10.22 22.73
CA ALA A 31 37.02 -11.16 23.84
C ALA A 31 35.54 -11.61 23.70
N ASP A 32 35.14 -12.88 23.61
CA ASP A 32 35.59 -14.14 24.24
C ASP A 32 35.29 -14.22 25.75
N GLY A 33 34.58 -15.27 26.16
CA GLY A 33 33.93 -15.38 27.47
C GLY A 33 32.68 -16.26 27.45
N GLY A 34 32.88 -17.57 27.59
CA GLY A 34 31.79 -18.56 27.62
C GLY A 34 31.15 -18.77 29.00
N GLY A 35 30.05 -19.52 29.03
CA GLY A 35 29.36 -20.00 30.23
C GLY A 35 28.33 -21.08 29.86
N ALA A 36 28.29 -22.20 30.58
CA ALA A 36 27.63 -23.44 30.16
C ALA A 36 26.59 -23.97 31.18
N ALA A 37 25.88 -25.03 30.77
CA ALA A 37 24.99 -25.90 31.57
C ALA A 37 23.63 -25.28 32.00
N ALA A 38 22.53 -26.01 32.26
CA ALA A 38 22.22 -27.46 32.17
C ALA A 38 20.68 -27.60 31.90
N ALA A 39 20.20 -28.54 31.07
CA ALA A 39 19.72 -29.90 31.40
C ALA A 39 18.26 -30.02 31.93
N GLY A 40 17.57 -31.10 31.50
CA GLY A 40 16.19 -31.46 31.87
C GLY A 40 15.20 -31.28 30.69
N GLY A 41 14.54 -32.30 30.13
CA GLY A 41 14.45 -33.72 30.50
C GLY A 41 13.03 -34.09 30.95
N GLY A 42 12.22 -34.68 30.05
CA GLY A 42 10.85 -35.09 30.36
C GLY A 42 10.13 -35.65 29.12
N SER A 43 9.91 -36.97 29.10
CA SER A 43 9.14 -37.71 28.10
C SER A 43 8.16 -38.64 28.83
N ILE A 44 7.35 -39.41 28.08
CA ILE A 44 6.26 -40.32 28.52
C ILE A 44 4.93 -39.57 28.80
N GLY A 45 3.76 -39.99 28.28
CA GLY A 45 3.49 -41.00 27.26
C GLY A 45 2.04 -41.54 27.24
N VAL A 46 1.70 -42.24 26.14
CA VAL A 46 0.74 -43.37 25.99
C VAL A 46 -0.78 -43.18 26.26
N GLY A 47 -1.60 -43.59 25.26
CA GLY A 47 -2.98 -44.09 25.41
C GLY A 47 -4.11 -43.12 25.01
N GLY A 48 -5.20 -43.52 24.34
CA GLY A 48 -5.53 -44.83 23.74
C GLY A 48 -6.96 -44.88 23.14
N ALA A 49 -7.20 -45.85 22.25
CA ALA A 49 -8.47 -46.48 21.80
C ALA A 49 -9.78 -45.66 21.60
N ALA A 50 -10.21 -45.63 20.32
CA ALA A 50 -11.51 -46.08 19.78
C ALA A 50 -12.85 -45.97 20.55
N ALA A 51 -13.89 -45.49 19.83
CA ALA A 51 -15.22 -46.12 19.82
C ALA A 51 -15.99 -45.75 18.52
N GLU A 52 -16.78 -46.68 17.99
CA GLU A 52 -17.67 -46.50 16.83
C GLU A 52 -19.05 -45.97 17.25
N SER A 53 -19.80 -45.40 16.31
CA SER A 53 -21.26 -45.36 16.36
C SER A 53 -21.84 -45.28 14.95
N GLN A 54 -22.48 -46.37 14.50
CA GLN A 54 -23.33 -46.36 13.31
C GLN A 54 -24.68 -45.74 13.66
N GLN A 55 -25.31 -45.03 12.72
CA GLN A 55 -26.76 -45.15 12.55
C GLN A 55 -27.16 -44.91 11.08
N GLN A 56 -27.91 -45.86 10.54
CA GLN A 56 -28.52 -45.81 9.22
C GLN A 56 -29.89 -45.13 9.32
N HIS A 57 -30.37 -44.54 8.23
CA HIS A 57 -31.76 -44.76 7.81
C HIS A 57 -31.91 -44.62 6.29
N GLU A 58 -32.95 -45.25 5.77
CA GLU A 58 -33.11 -45.65 4.37
C GLU A 58 -34.19 -44.83 3.63
N GLY A 59 -34.23 -44.99 2.30
CA GLY A 59 -35.41 -44.73 1.46
C GLY A 59 -35.45 -43.36 0.77
N GLY A 60 -35.84 -43.24 -0.51
CA GLY A 60 -36.13 -44.27 -1.51
C GLY A 60 -37.06 -43.75 -2.63
N GLY A 61 -36.93 -44.28 -3.85
CA GLY A 61 -38.05 -44.34 -4.82
C GLY A 61 -38.17 -43.28 -5.93
N SER A 62 -37.58 -43.58 -7.08
CA SER A 62 -38.24 -43.64 -8.41
C SER A 62 -38.82 -42.41 -9.15
N SER A 63 -38.28 -42.18 -10.37
CA SER A 63 -38.99 -42.11 -11.69
C SER A 63 -40.02 -40.98 -11.99
N LEU A 64 -40.31 -40.54 -13.24
CA LEU A 64 -39.71 -40.66 -14.60
C LEU A 64 -40.42 -39.67 -15.58
N SER A 65 -39.75 -39.35 -16.71
CA SER A 65 -40.33 -39.04 -18.06
C SER A 65 -40.95 -37.67 -18.47
N ALA A 66 -40.38 -37.13 -19.57
CA ALA A 66 -40.99 -36.48 -20.78
C ALA A 66 -41.84 -35.17 -20.66
N GLY A 67 -41.90 -34.26 -21.66
CA GLY A 67 -41.24 -34.14 -22.99
C GLY A 67 -41.89 -33.03 -23.87
N LEU A 68 -41.41 -32.84 -25.13
CA LEU A 68 -41.91 -31.94 -26.22
C LEU A 68 -41.41 -30.46 -26.22
N THR A 69 -40.44 -30.03 -27.05
CA THR A 69 -40.48 -29.53 -28.48
C THR A 69 -41.25 -28.20 -28.68
N ALA A 70 -40.69 -27.12 -29.26
CA ALA A 70 -40.35 -26.94 -30.69
C ALA A 70 -39.33 -25.77 -30.94
N PRO A 71 -38.84 -25.51 -32.19
CA PRO A 71 -37.57 -24.79 -32.43
C PRO A 71 -37.68 -23.34 -32.99
N MET A 72 -36.57 -22.58 -32.89
CA MET A 72 -36.26 -21.47 -33.79
C MET A 72 -34.74 -21.40 -34.08
N GLN A 73 -34.39 -21.16 -35.35
CA GLN A 73 -33.01 -20.98 -35.81
C GLN A 73 -32.72 -19.51 -36.10
N HIS A 74 -31.61 -18.98 -35.57
CA HIS A 74 -30.92 -17.81 -36.10
C HIS A 74 -29.40 -18.03 -36.05
N PRO A 75 -28.65 -17.72 -37.13
CA PRO A 75 -27.23 -18.04 -37.22
C PRO A 75 -26.38 -16.95 -36.56
N GLN A 76 -26.18 -17.03 -35.25
CA GLN A 76 -25.17 -16.21 -34.60
C GLN A 76 -23.79 -16.84 -34.84
N GLN A 77 -22.82 -16.02 -35.27
CA GLN A 77 -21.42 -16.43 -35.43
C GLN A 77 -20.78 -16.70 -34.06
N GLN A 78 -21.08 -17.87 -33.47
CA GLN A 78 -20.26 -18.40 -32.40
C GLN A 78 -18.90 -18.79 -32.98
N GLN A 79 -17.89 -17.93 -32.76
CA GLN A 79 -16.54 -18.45 -32.56
C GLN A 79 -16.65 -19.59 -31.56
N GLN A 80 -16.17 -20.78 -31.94
CA GLN A 80 -16.27 -21.99 -31.12
C GLN A 80 -15.45 -21.80 -29.83
N GLN A 81 -16.08 -21.25 -28.79
CA GLN A 81 -15.52 -21.26 -27.46
C GLN A 81 -15.46 -22.71 -27.00
N HIS A 82 -14.25 -23.23 -26.88
CA HIS A 82 -14.01 -24.63 -26.53
C HIS A 82 -14.72 -24.94 -25.20
N PRO A 83 -15.36 -26.12 -25.01
CA PRO A 83 -16.09 -26.42 -23.78
C PRO A 83 -15.28 -26.24 -22.48
N VAL A 84 -13.96 -26.43 -22.56
CA VAL A 84 -13.00 -26.18 -21.47
C VAL A 84 -12.94 -24.70 -21.09
N TRP A 85 -12.99 -23.78 -22.06
CA TRP A 85 -13.03 -22.33 -21.82
C TRP A 85 -14.26 -21.93 -21.03
N PHE A 86 -15.43 -22.47 -21.38
CA PHE A 86 -16.67 -22.24 -20.65
C PHE A 86 -16.58 -22.74 -19.19
N VAL A 87 -15.91 -23.87 -18.95
CA VAL A 87 -15.65 -24.36 -17.58
C VAL A 87 -14.70 -23.43 -16.81
N CYS A 88 -13.62 -22.94 -17.43
CA CYS A 88 -12.69 -22.00 -16.81
C CYS A 88 -13.26 -20.59 -16.58
N ALA A 89 -14.25 -20.16 -17.36
CA ALA A 89 -14.78 -18.80 -17.35
C ALA A 89 -16.18 -18.65 -16.72
N HIS A 90 -16.94 -19.73 -16.49
CA HIS A 90 -18.31 -19.66 -15.93
C HIS A 90 -18.53 -20.51 -14.68
N ARG A 91 -17.48 -21.12 -14.12
CA ARG A 91 -17.52 -21.66 -12.75
C ARG A 91 -16.40 -21.04 -11.95
N GLY A 92 -16.75 -20.34 -10.86
CA GLY A 92 -15.83 -19.95 -9.79
C GLY A 92 -15.31 -21.14 -8.97
N SER A 93 -15.10 -22.29 -9.62
CA SER A 93 -14.43 -23.46 -9.08
C SER A 93 -12.92 -23.28 -9.12
N ASP A 94 -12.22 -23.89 -8.16
CA ASP A 94 -10.79 -23.79 -7.87
C ASP A 94 -9.83 -24.34 -8.96
N PHE A 95 -10.05 -24.00 -10.23
CA PHE A 95 -9.03 -24.07 -11.28
C PHE A 95 -7.97 -23.01 -10.99
N LEU A 96 -7.09 -23.34 -10.04
CA LEU A 96 -5.87 -22.59 -9.78
C LEU A 96 -5.13 -22.36 -11.10
N LEU A 97 -4.42 -21.25 -11.23
CA LEU A 97 -3.56 -21.02 -12.39
C LEU A 97 -2.54 -22.16 -12.58
N ARG A 98 -2.23 -22.87 -11.49
CA ARG A 98 -1.46 -24.12 -11.46
C ARG A 98 -2.03 -25.21 -12.37
N ASP A 99 -3.36 -25.38 -12.43
CA ASP A 99 -4.00 -26.42 -13.24
C ASP A 99 -4.11 -26.01 -14.71
N VAL A 100 -4.33 -24.72 -14.99
CA VAL A 100 -4.15 -24.13 -16.34
C VAL A 100 -2.73 -24.38 -16.87
N LEU A 101 -1.71 -24.07 -16.07
CA LEU A 101 -0.30 -24.31 -16.41
C LEU A 101 0.04 -25.80 -16.52
N ARG A 102 -0.60 -26.66 -15.72
CA ARG A 102 -0.43 -28.12 -15.78
C ARG A 102 -1.04 -28.69 -17.07
N LEU A 103 -2.28 -28.33 -17.39
CA LEU A 103 -2.97 -28.67 -18.64
C LEU A 103 -2.18 -28.21 -19.86
N SER A 104 -1.70 -26.96 -19.86
CA SER A 104 -0.81 -26.39 -20.89
C SER A 104 0.44 -27.26 -21.11
N LYS A 105 1.07 -27.75 -20.04
CA LYS A 105 2.26 -28.63 -20.12
C LYS A 105 1.96 -30.08 -20.50
N THR A 106 0.83 -30.64 -20.09
CA THR A 106 0.49 -32.06 -20.34
C THR A 106 -0.26 -32.29 -21.65
N CYS A 107 -0.80 -31.23 -22.27
CA CYS A 107 -1.65 -31.35 -23.44
C CYS A 107 -1.27 -30.32 -24.52
N ASN A 108 -0.55 -30.77 -25.56
CA ASN A 108 -0.15 -29.95 -26.71
C ASN A 108 -1.32 -29.33 -27.50
N TRP A 109 -2.55 -29.82 -27.30
CA TRP A 109 -3.76 -29.19 -27.85
C TRP A 109 -4.32 -28.08 -26.93
N ALA A 110 -4.10 -28.20 -25.61
CA ALA A 110 -4.53 -27.23 -24.61
C ALA A 110 -3.59 -26.03 -24.48
N SER A 111 -2.32 -26.14 -24.88
CA SER A 111 -1.42 -24.99 -24.99
C SER A 111 -1.97 -23.93 -25.97
N GLY A 112 -2.69 -24.35 -27.02
CA GLY A 112 -3.42 -23.47 -27.93
C GLY A 112 -4.67 -22.79 -27.32
N LEU A 113 -5.20 -23.30 -26.20
CA LEU A 113 -6.33 -22.68 -25.49
C LEU A 113 -5.91 -21.49 -24.61
N PHE A 114 -4.64 -21.41 -24.23
CA PHE A 114 -4.10 -20.36 -23.37
C PHE A 114 -3.17 -19.39 -24.13
N GLY A 115 -3.56 -19.08 -25.37
CA GLY A 115 -2.93 -18.02 -26.15
C GLY A 115 -3.13 -16.63 -25.54
N ALA A 116 -2.34 -15.65 -26.00
CA ALA A 116 -2.43 -14.28 -25.51
C ALA A 116 -3.85 -13.67 -25.59
N PRO A 117 -4.66 -13.88 -26.65
CA PRO A 117 -6.04 -13.36 -26.70
C PRO A 117 -6.91 -13.89 -25.56
N GLN A 118 -6.83 -15.19 -25.26
CA GLN A 118 -7.60 -15.83 -24.19
C GLN A 118 -7.14 -15.35 -22.82
N LEU A 119 -5.83 -15.27 -22.58
CA LEU A 119 -5.30 -14.78 -21.30
C LEU A 119 -5.66 -13.30 -21.05
N ARG A 120 -5.67 -12.45 -22.09
CA ARG A 120 -6.17 -11.06 -22.02
C ARG A 120 -7.66 -11.02 -21.69
N GLN A 121 -8.47 -11.86 -22.31
CA GLN A 121 -9.89 -11.97 -21.99
C GLN A 121 -10.09 -12.40 -20.53
N LEU A 122 -9.36 -13.41 -20.05
CA LEU A 122 -9.44 -13.87 -18.66
C LEU A 122 -9.06 -12.76 -17.66
N LEU A 123 -7.94 -12.07 -17.92
CA LEU A 123 -7.46 -10.99 -17.07
C LEU A 123 -8.44 -9.80 -17.08
N SER A 124 -9.06 -9.50 -18.22
CA SER A 124 -10.11 -8.49 -18.34
C SER A 124 -11.39 -8.87 -17.60
N GLN A 125 -11.84 -10.14 -17.69
CA GLN A 125 -12.96 -10.65 -16.89
C GLN A 125 -12.68 -10.57 -15.39
N TRP A 126 -11.47 -10.93 -14.97
CA TRP A 126 -11.02 -10.77 -13.59
C TRP A 126 -10.98 -9.30 -13.15
N THR A 127 -10.71 -8.34 -14.03
CA THR A 127 -10.85 -6.91 -13.70
C THR A 127 -12.30 -6.42 -13.72
N THR A 128 -13.25 -7.07 -14.39
CA THR A 128 -14.67 -6.61 -14.49
C THR A 128 -15.70 -7.31 -13.59
N ASP A 129 -15.62 -8.63 -13.40
CA ASP A 129 -16.77 -9.43 -12.95
C ASP A 129 -16.98 -9.45 -11.42
N ASN A 130 -18.21 -9.18 -10.97
CA ASN A 130 -18.51 -8.75 -9.58
C ASN A 130 -18.26 -9.78 -8.47
N GLU A 131 -18.15 -11.08 -8.79
CA GLU A 131 -18.34 -12.15 -7.79
C GLU A 131 -17.13 -12.42 -6.86
N LEU A 132 -15.91 -12.00 -7.22
CA LEU A 132 -14.73 -12.02 -6.32
C LEU A 132 -14.49 -10.70 -5.57
N GLY A 133 -15.50 -9.83 -5.48
CA GLY A 133 -15.42 -8.48 -4.92
C GLY A 133 -14.96 -8.36 -3.45
N THR A 134 -14.83 -9.47 -2.72
CA THR A 134 -14.30 -9.50 -1.34
C THR A 134 -12.78 -9.36 -1.24
N GLN A 135 -12.00 -9.57 -2.32
CA GLN A 135 -10.55 -9.25 -2.35
C GLN A 135 -10.29 -7.83 -2.87
N ALA A 136 -10.98 -6.85 -2.27
CA ALA A 136 -11.21 -5.47 -2.75
C ALA A 136 -9.98 -4.53 -2.86
N GLY A 137 -8.95 -4.93 -3.61
CA GLY A 137 -7.73 -4.13 -3.83
C GLY A 137 -7.62 -3.51 -5.22
N LEU A 138 -7.50 -4.33 -6.27
CA LEU A 138 -7.32 -3.86 -7.66
C LEU A 138 -8.49 -3.01 -8.18
N ARG A 139 -9.69 -3.22 -7.63
CA ARG A 139 -10.92 -2.48 -7.97
C ARG A 139 -11.24 -1.31 -7.05
N ARG A 140 -10.37 -0.92 -6.12
CA ARG A 140 -10.54 0.39 -5.47
C ARG A 140 -10.50 1.43 -6.60
N THR A 141 -11.57 2.22 -6.73
CA THR A 141 -11.71 3.19 -7.81
C THR A 141 -11.47 4.60 -7.32
N ALA A 142 -10.70 5.36 -8.08
CA ALA A 142 -10.67 6.80 -8.02
C ALA A 142 -11.62 7.32 -9.11
N ASN A 143 -12.64 8.11 -8.76
CA ASN A 143 -13.57 8.71 -9.73
C ASN A 143 -14.25 7.69 -10.67
N GLY A 144 -14.53 6.48 -10.17
CA GLY A 144 -15.10 5.40 -10.97
C GLY A 144 -14.11 4.67 -11.89
N GLN A 145 -12.84 5.09 -11.94
CA GLN A 145 -11.76 4.41 -12.68
C GLN A 145 -10.95 3.51 -11.75
N GLN A 146 -10.54 2.33 -12.21
CA GLN A 146 -9.66 1.43 -11.46
C GLN A 146 -8.32 2.12 -11.17
N LEU A 147 -7.77 1.97 -9.96
CA LEU A 147 -6.47 2.55 -9.62
C LEU A 147 -5.30 1.85 -10.32
N VAL A 148 -5.44 0.58 -10.64
CA VAL A 148 -4.38 -0.28 -11.18
C VAL A 148 -4.93 -1.10 -12.34
N THR A 149 -4.24 -1.07 -13.47
CA THR A 149 -4.53 -1.82 -14.69
C THR A 149 -3.27 -2.54 -15.18
N PHE A 150 -3.40 -3.44 -16.16
CA PHE A 150 -2.27 -4.09 -16.81
C PHE A 150 -2.18 -3.63 -18.27
N ASP A 151 -0.96 -3.38 -18.77
CA ASP A 151 -0.69 -3.13 -20.19
C ASP A 151 -0.76 -4.44 -21.00
N GLN A 152 -1.97 -4.96 -21.09
CA GLN A 152 -2.27 -6.23 -21.74
C GLN A 152 -1.82 -6.29 -23.20
N GLN A 153 -1.78 -5.15 -23.90
CA GLN A 153 -1.48 -5.09 -25.34
C GLN A 153 -0.01 -5.39 -25.62
N GLN A 154 0.90 -4.85 -24.80
CA GLN A 154 2.34 -5.08 -24.92
C GLN A 154 2.81 -6.40 -24.28
N MET A 155 1.97 -7.02 -23.45
CA MET A 155 2.29 -8.29 -22.78
C MET A 155 2.20 -9.50 -23.71
N GLY A 156 3.23 -10.35 -23.65
CA GLY A 156 3.24 -11.70 -24.22
C GLY A 156 2.57 -12.72 -23.30
N VAL A 157 2.54 -13.99 -23.73
CA VAL A 157 1.88 -15.08 -22.99
C VAL A 157 2.46 -15.26 -21.58
N GLY A 158 3.78 -15.16 -21.43
CA GLY A 158 4.45 -15.26 -20.12
C GLY A 158 4.06 -14.12 -19.17
N ASP A 159 4.04 -12.88 -19.67
CA ASP A 159 3.69 -11.70 -18.89
C ASP A 159 2.22 -11.73 -18.47
N LEU A 160 1.31 -12.15 -19.36
CA LEU A 160 -0.12 -12.31 -19.04
C LEU A 160 -0.35 -13.37 -17.96
N LEU A 161 0.41 -14.48 -17.97
CA LEU A 161 0.39 -15.49 -16.90
C LEU A 161 0.95 -14.93 -15.58
N ALA A 162 1.97 -14.08 -15.62
CA ALA A 162 2.48 -13.39 -14.44
C ALA A 162 1.47 -12.37 -13.88
N ALA A 163 0.81 -11.59 -14.74
CA ALA A 163 -0.27 -10.69 -14.35
C ALA A 163 -1.43 -11.45 -13.67
N LEU A 164 -1.80 -12.62 -14.20
CA LEU A 164 -2.78 -13.51 -13.57
C LEU A 164 -2.28 -14.06 -12.23
N CYS A 165 -1.01 -14.45 -12.08
CA CYS A 165 -0.44 -14.84 -10.78
C CYS A 165 -0.57 -13.74 -9.72
N VAL A 166 -0.30 -12.50 -10.12
CA VAL A 166 -0.34 -11.30 -9.26
C VAL A 166 -1.78 -10.92 -8.89
N THR A 167 -2.72 -11.13 -9.81
CA THR A 167 -4.15 -10.91 -9.60
C THR A 167 -4.75 -11.99 -8.68
N GLU A 168 -4.41 -13.27 -8.92
CA GLU A 168 -4.79 -14.44 -8.09
C GLU A 168 -4.26 -14.34 -6.65
N ALA A 169 -3.10 -13.72 -6.44
CA ALA A 169 -2.56 -13.47 -5.10
C ALA A 169 -3.33 -12.38 -4.32
N GLY A 170 -4.13 -11.56 -5.00
CA GLY A 170 -5.11 -10.66 -4.41
C GLY A 170 -4.57 -9.60 -3.45
N GLY A 171 -5.44 -9.13 -2.56
CA GLY A 171 -5.08 -8.33 -1.39
C GLY A 171 -4.31 -7.03 -1.71
N TRP A 172 -4.75 -6.28 -2.72
CA TRP A 172 -4.12 -5.03 -3.14
C TRP A 172 -4.55 -3.79 -2.33
N SER A 173 -5.50 -3.93 -1.40
CA SER A 173 -6.13 -2.84 -0.63
C SER A 173 -5.15 -1.82 -0.06
N GLU A 174 -4.09 -2.30 0.59
CA GLU A 174 -3.10 -1.51 1.31
C GLU A 174 -2.22 -0.69 0.36
N MET A 175 -1.86 -1.24 -0.81
CA MET A 175 -1.12 -0.51 -1.85
C MET A 175 -2.02 0.36 -2.71
N SER A 176 -3.26 -0.04 -2.99
CA SER A 176 -4.22 0.80 -3.70
C SER A 176 -4.50 2.10 -2.91
N GLU A 177 -4.59 2.04 -1.58
CA GLU A 177 -4.64 3.26 -0.74
C GLU A 177 -3.40 4.16 -0.88
N ALA A 178 -2.21 3.57 -1.04
CA ALA A 178 -0.98 4.33 -1.19
C ALA A 178 -0.85 4.94 -2.60
N ILE A 179 -1.29 4.21 -3.63
CA ILE A 179 -1.37 4.66 -5.04
C ILE A 179 -2.40 5.79 -5.19
N GLU A 180 -3.59 5.63 -4.60
CA GLU A 180 -4.63 6.66 -4.62
C GLU A 180 -4.14 7.97 -3.99
N LEU A 181 -3.53 7.88 -2.81
CA LEU A 181 -2.93 9.02 -2.12
C LEU A 181 -1.80 9.65 -2.95
N ALA A 182 -0.96 8.84 -3.59
CA ALA A 182 0.08 9.35 -4.49
C ALA A 182 -0.53 10.11 -5.68
N GLY A 183 -1.58 9.59 -6.31
CA GLY A 183 -2.26 10.27 -7.41
C GLY A 183 -2.95 11.56 -6.98
N GLN A 184 -3.59 11.55 -5.81
CA GLN A 184 -4.20 12.75 -5.21
C GLN A 184 -3.16 13.83 -4.86
N CYS A 185 -1.95 13.44 -4.45
CA CYS A 185 -0.81 14.32 -4.25
C CYS A 185 -0.09 14.75 -5.55
N GLY A 186 -0.58 14.35 -6.74
CA GLY A 186 0.07 14.61 -8.02
C GLY A 186 1.38 13.85 -8.23
N ASN A 187 1.68 12.86 -7.37
CA ASN A 187 2.87 12.02 -7.41
C ASN A 187 2.64 10.67 -8.13
N CYS A 188 1.49 10.45 -8.77
CA CYS A 188 1.23 9.22 -9.52
C CYS A 188 0.20 9.46 -10.62
N GLN A 189 0.42 8.92 -11.82
CA GLN A 189 -0.60 8.95 -12.86
C GLN A 189 -1.58 7.78 -12.66
N LEU A 190 -2.86 8.11 -12.50
CA LEU A 190 -3.95 7.14 -12.36
C LEU A 190 -4.71 7.01 -13.71
N PRO A 191 -5.10 5.80 -14.14
CA PRO A 191 -4.74 4.48 -13.58
C PRO A 191 -3.24 4.16 -13.72
N VAL A 192 -2.66 3.47 -12.72
CA VAL A 192 -1.31 2.90 -12.85
C VAL A 192 -1.36 1.73 -13.82
N SER A 193 -0.58 1.80 -14.90
CA SER A 193 -0.46 0.73 -15.88
C SER A 193 0.73 -0.18 -15.57
N ILE A 194 0.46 -1.37 -15.03
CA ILE A 194 1.46 -2.41 -14.78
C ILE A 194 1.90 -3.01 -16.12
N THR A 195 3.19 -2.89 -16.41
CA THR A 195 3.86 -3.38 -17.62
C THR A 195 4.56 -4.72 -17.37
N ALA A 196 5.05 -5.37 -18.44
CA ALA A 196 5.92 -6.55 -18.30
C ALA A 196 7.18 -6.26 -17.45
N ALA A 197 7.75 -5.06 -17.53
CA ALA A 197 8.94 -4.67 -16.74
C ALA A 197 8.67 -4.56 -15.24
N ASP A 198 7.41 -4.32 -14.84
CA ASP A 198 6.99 -4.34 -13.44
C ASP A 198 6.87 -5.77 -12.91
N LEU A 199 6.23 -6.64 -13.69
CA LEU A 199 6.08 -8.05 -13.36
C LEU A 199 7.47 -8.74 -13.24
N HIS A 200 8.41 -8.39 -14.11
CA HIS A 200 9.79 -8.89 -14.09
C HIS A 200 10.66 -8.40 -12.93
N GLN A 201 10.16 -7.52 -12.04
CA GLN A 201 10.79 -7.29 -10.74
C GLN A 201 10.81 -8.56 -9.88
N HIS A 202 9.94 -9.53 -10.19
CA HIS A 202 9.93 -10.87 -9.59
C HIS A 202 10.21 -11.92 -10.67
N PRO A 203 11.29 -12.71 -10.57
CA PRO A 203 11.66 -13.67 -11.61
C PRO A 203 10.69 -14.86 -11.75
N ASN A 204 9.78 -15.06 -10.79
CA ASN A 204 8.72 -16.07 -10.82
C ASN A 204 7.72 -15.87 -9.66
N LYS A 205 6.59 -16.60 -9.70
CA LYS A 205 5.56 -16.60 -8.65
C LYS A 205 6.11 -16.95 -7.25
N THR A 206 7.10 -17.84 -7.13
CA THR A 206 7.68 -18.20 -5.83
C THR A 206 8.45 -17.03 -5.21
N ALA A 207 9.21 -16.27 -6.01
CA ALA A 207 9.87 -15.05 -5.55
C ALA A 207 8.85 -13.98 -5.11
N TYR A 208 7.80 -13.76 -5.91
CA TYR A 208 6.71 -12.83 -5.57
C TYR A 208 6.01 -13.19 -4.24
N LEU A 209 5.79 -14.49 -3.98
CA LEU A 209 5.16 -14.98 -2.75
C LEU A 209 6.14 -15.12 -1.56
N ALA A 210 7.45 -14.99 -1.77
CA ALA A 210 8.44 -15.02 -0.70
C ALA A 210 8.56 -13.66 0.02
N ASP A 211 8.31 -12.56 -0.70
CA ASP A 211 8.18 -11.23 -0.12
C ASP A 211 6.83 -11.07 0.61
N PRO A 212 6.75 -10.24 1.66
CA PRO A 212 5.47 -9.75 2.17
C PRO A 212 4.68 -9.07 1.04
N ARG A 213 3.42 -9.45 0.85
CA ARG A 213 2.59 -9.06 -0.31
C ARG A 213 2.64 -7.56 -0.65
N VAL A 214 2.56 -6.68 0.34
CA VAL A 214 2.60 -5.21 0.14
C VAL A 214 3.98 -4.74 -0.33
N LEU A 215 5.06 -5.39 0.12
CA LEU A 215 6.42 -5.14 -0.39
C LEU A 215 6.57 -5.64 -1.83
N ALA A 216 6.03 -6.83 -2.14
CA ALA A 216 6.05 -7.39 -3.49
C ALA A 216 5.29 -6.49 -4.48
N GLN A 217 4.13 -5.98 -4.08
CA GLN A 217 3.35 -4.97 -4.81
C GLN A 217 4.12 -3.66 -4.96
N LEU A 218 4.73 -3.14 -3.89
CA LEU A 218 5.55 -1.92 -3.92
C LEU A 218 6.74 -2.02 -4.88
N LYS A 219 7.41 -3.17 -4.98
CA LYS A 219 8.47 -3.40 -5.99
C LYS A 219 7.95 -3.22 -7.42
N MET A 220 6.72 -3.65 -7.71
CA MET A 220 6.12 -3.52 -9.04
C MET A 220 5.59 -2.11 -9.32
N VAL A 221 4.90 -1.47 -8.37
CA VAL A 221 4.21 -0.18 -8.62
C VAL A 221 4.97 1.06 -8.16
N GLY A 222 6.00 0.91 -7.33
CA GLY A 222 6.69 2.04 -6.70
C GLY A 222 7.35 3.00 -7.71
N ARG A 223 7.86 2.50 -8.84
CA ARG A 223 8.42 3.35 -9.90
C ARG A 223 7.39 4.27 -10.60
N HIS A 224 6.10 4.02 -10.41
CA HIS A 224 5.01 4.87 -10.91
C HIS A 224 4.63 5.97 -9.89
N ILE A 225 5.20 5.95 -8.69
CA ILE A 225 5.14 7.04 -7.73
C ILE A 225 6.34 7.96 -8.01
N ASP A 226 6.09 9.06 -8.72
CA ASP A 226 7.07 10.05 -9.15
C ASP A 226 7.07 11.25 -8.21
N PHE A 227 8.26 11.60 -7.70
CA PHE A 227 8.52 12.73 -6.82
C PHE A 227 9.12 13.94 -7.56
N GLY A 228 9.21 13.88 -8.89
CA GLY A 228 9.87 14.90 -9.68
C GLY A 228 11.39 14.74 -9.69
N ASP A 229 12.07 15.57 -10.48
CA ASP A 229 13.53 15.58 -10.64
C ASP A 229 14.16 14.21 -10.99
N GLY A 230 13.36 13.32 -11.61
CA GLY A 230 13.76 11.94 -11.95
C GLY A 230 13.78 10.97 -10.77
N VAL A 231 13.23 11.35 -9.62
CA VAL A 231 13.20 10.55 -8.40
C VAL A 231 11.84 9.88 -8.23
N THR A 232 11.83 8.54 -8.15
CA THR A 232 10.59 7.74 -7.97
C THR A 232 10.71 6.85 -6.73
N PHE A 233 9.60 6.23 -6.27
CA PHE A 233 9.65 5.27 -5.16
C PHE A 233 10.21 3.91 -5.62
N GLN A 234 11.49 3.86 -5.96
CA GLN A 234 12.18 2.61 -6.25
C GLN A 234 12.72 1.96 -4.98
N LEU A 235 12.83 0.63 -5.02
CA LEU A 235 13.49 -0.19 -4.00
C LEU A 235 14.73 -0.84 -4.62
N PHE A 236 15.87 -0.71 -3.95
CA PHE A 236 17.16 -1.22 -4.43
C PHE A 236 17.66 -2.29 -3.45
N GLN A 237 17.95 -3.50 -3.97
CA GLN A 237 18.47 -4.60 -3.16
C GLN A 237 20.00 -4.56 -3.13
N HIS A 238 20.59 -4.38 -1.95
CA HIS A 238 22.04 -4.33 -1.77
C HIS A 238 22.49 -5.44 -0.80
N GLY A 239 22.69 -6.65 -1.32
CA GLY A 239 22.97 -7.82 -0.49
C GLY A 239 21.78 -8.13 0.42
N ILE A 240 21.97 -8.01 1.74
CA ILE A 240 20.92 -8.20 2.75
C ILE A 240 20.16 -6.91 3.11
N THR A 241 20.61 -5.75 2.64
CA THR A 241 19.94 -4.47 2.91
C THR A 241 19.03 -4.07 1.75
N VAL A 242 17.97 -3.32 2.06
CA VAL A 242 17.08 -2.70 1.08
C VAL A 242 17.22 -1.19 1.22
N ARG A 243 17.35 -0.50 0.10
CA ARG A 243 17.29 0.97 0.03
C ARG A 243 16.01 1.40 -0.66
N ALA A 244 15.55 2.62 -0.37
CA ALA A 244 14.36 3.19 -0.99
C ALA A 244 14.62 4.61 -1.51
N ILE A 245 13.97 4.98 -2.60
CA ILE A 245 14.02 6.31 -3.26
C ILE A 245 15.38 6.61 -3.94
N LYS A 246 16.51 6.35 -3.28
CA LYS A 246 17.86 6.46 -3.86
C LYS A 246 18.70 5.24 -3.49
N ASP A 247 19.52 4.74 -4.41
CA ASP A 247 20.56 3.74 -4.11
C ASP A 247 21.82 4.44 -3.54
N GLN A 248 21.71 4.94 -2.31
CA GLN A 248 22.78 5.67 -1.63
C GLN A 248 22.78 5.32 -0.14
N ASP A 249 23.96 5.43 0.50
CA ASP A 249 24.10 5.30 1.95
C ASP A 249 23.19 6.31 2.68
N GLY A 250 22.49 5.86 3.72
CA GLY A 250 21.51 6.64 4.46
C GLY A 250 20.07 6.46 3.98
N PHE A 251 19.85 5.81 2.83
CA PHE A 251 18.53 5.47 2.29
C PHE A 251 18.09 4.02 2.61
N GLU A 252 18.74 3.37 3.57
CA GLU A 252 18.38 2.03 4.02
C GLU A 252 17.02 1.97 4.75
N ILE A 253 16.30 0.88 4.51
CA ILE A 253 15.10 0.48 5.25
C ILE A 253 15.25 -0.94 5.80
N ASP A 254 14.86 -1.15 7.05
CA ASP A 254 14.73 -2.49 7.64
C ASP A 254 13.27 -2.95 7.45
N ILE A 255 13.05 -3.97 6.64
CA ILE A 255 11.77 -4.68 6.57
C ILE A 255 11.69 -5.67 7.73
N ILE A 256 10.62 -5.63 8.52
CA ILE A 256 10.50 -6.42 9.77
C ILE A 256 11.69 -6.09 10.71
N PRO A 257 11.82 -4.82 11.16
CA PRO A 257 12.88 -4.45 12.09
C PRO A 257 12.77 -5.24 13.40
N PRO A 258 13.89 -5.49 14.11
CA PRO A 258 13.84 -5.99 15.48
C PRO A 258 13.19 -4.94 16.38
N LEU A 259 11.94 -5.19 16.77
CA LEU A 259 11.16 -4.34 17.67
C LEU A 259 11.25 -4.91 19.11
N PRO A 260 11.32 -4.05 20.14
CA PRO A 260 11.28 -4.51 21.53
C PRO A 260 10.00 -5.29 21.86
N PRO A 261 10.03 -6.24 22.82
CA PRO A 261 8.82 -6.85 23.35
C PRO A 261 7.78 -5.79 23.76
N ASN A 262 6.51 -6.07 23.51
CA ASN A 262 5.38 -5.15 23.71
C ASN A 262 5.41 -3.88 22.83
N HIS A 263 6.22 -3.81 21.76
CA HIS A 263 6.13 -2.72 20.80
C HIS A 263 4.74 -2.73 20.12
N PRO A 264 4.03 -1.58 20.01
CA PRO A 264 2.66 -1.54 19.50
C PRO A 264 2.48 -2.14 18.09
N TYR A 265 3.47 -1.93 17.21
CA TYR A 265 3.44 -2.50 15.85
C TYR A 265 3.83 -3.97 15.78
N GLN A 266 4.35 -4.56 16.86
CA GLN A 266 4.49 -6.01 16.99
C GLN A 266 3.15 -6.65 17.39
N GLN A 267 2.39 -5.99 18.28
CA GLN A 267 1.05 -6.44 18.71
C GLN A 267 0.01 -6.41 17.58
N HIS A 268 0.14 -5.46 16.65
CA HIS A 268 -0.78 -5.29 15.51
C HIS A 268 -0.17 -5.68 14.15
N ARG A 269 0.95 -6.43 14.15
CA ARG A 269 1.67 -6.79 12.92
C ARG A 269 0.80 -7.60 11.97
N GLN A 270 0.64 -7.10 10.74
CA GLN A 270 0.14 -7.90 9.63
C GLN A 270 1.31 -8.62 8.94
N PRO A 271 1.25 -9.95 8.68
CA PRO A 271 2.34 -10.67 8.02
C PRO A 271 2.61 -10.17 6.59
N HIS A 272 1.56 -9.77 5.88
CA HIS A 272 1.60 -9.32 4.48
C HIS A 272 1.92 -7.83 4.31
N ASP A 273 1.72 -7.02 5.36
CA ASP A 273 2.06 -5.59 5.44
C ASP A 273 2.88 -5.32 6.73
N PRO A 274 4.12 -5.81 6.83
CA PRO A 274 4.88 -5.79 8.08
C PRO A 274 5.45 -4.40 8.41
N PRO A 275 5.78 -4.13 9.69
CA PRO A 275 6.47 -2.91 10.09
C PRO A 275 7.77 -2.68 9.30
N VAL A 276 8.09 -1.41 9.08
CA VAL A 276 9.31 -0.95 8.40
C VAL A 276 10.04 0.03 9.32
N ARG A 277 11.36 -0.05 9.41
CA ARG A 277 12.17 1.03 9.99
C ARG A 277 12.85 1.77 8.84
N SER A 278 12.81 3.09 8.86
CA SER A 278 13.45 3.91 7.82
C SER A 278 14.11 5.15 8.41
N ARG A 279 15.21 5.56 7.77
CA ARG A 279 15.87 6.85 7.95
C ARG A 279 15.72 7.69 6.69
N ILE A 280 14.54 7.75 6.10
CA ILE A 280 14.25 8.63 4.95
C ILE A 280 13.18 9.64 5.35
N ASP A 281 13.45 10.91 5.02
CA ASP A 281 12.54 12.04 5.22
C ASP A 281 12.65 13.00 4.03
N TYR A 282 11.60 13.77 3.78
CA TYR A 282 11.62 14.88 2.82
C TYR A 282 11.59 16.22 3.54
N SER A 283 12.34 17.19 3.04
CA SER A 283 12.50 18.50 3.64
C SER A 283 12.59 19.59 2.57
N HIS A 284 12.73 20.85 3.00
CA HIS A 284 13.04 21.97 2.11
C HIS A 284 14.41 21.86 1.41
N GLN A 285 15.27 20.92 1.83
CA GLN A 285 16.55 20.57 1.19
C GLN A 285 16.42 19.28 0.34
N GLY A 286 15.20 18.81 0.11
CA GLY A 286 14.90 17.55 -0.55
C GLY A 286 15.03 16.33 0.37
N TRP A 287 15.34 15.20 -0.26
CA TRP A 287 15.50 13.88 0.37
C TRP A 287 16.76 13.82 1.25
N GLN A 288 16.58 13.58 2.55
CA GLN A 288 17.68 13.48 3.52
C GLN A 288 17.38 12.45 4.62
N PRO A 289 18.42 11.88 5.25
CA PRO A 289 18.23 11.07 6.44
C PRO A 289 17.92 11.95 7.67
N PRO A 290 16.82 11.71 8.39
CA PRO A 290 16.56 12.39 9.65
C PRO A 290 17.54 11.88 10.72
N LEU A 291 17.82 12.72 11.73
CA LEU A 291 18.71 12.40 12.85
C LEU A 291 18.38 11.07 13.57
N PHE A 292 17.13 10.61 13.47
CA PHE A 292 16.66 9.38 14.09
C PHE A 292 15.74 8.59 13.17
N ALA A 293 15.93 7.27 13.16
CA ALA A 293 15.05 6.34 12.45
C ALA A 293 13.61 6.38 13.01
N ARG A 294 12.64 6.21 12.11
CA ARG A 294 11.22 6.07 12.43
C ARG A 294 10.82 4.60 12.22
N ASN A 295 10.07 4.04 13.17
CA ASN A 295 9.42 2.75 12.99
C ASN A 295 8.01 3.02 12.44
N PHE A 296 7.69 2.58 11.23
CA PHE A 296 6.37 2.67 10.63
C PHE A 296 5.54 1.45 11.04
N SER A 297 4.21 1.62 11.14
CA SER A 297 3.33 0.49 11.45
C SER A 297 3.37 -0.61 10.41
N SER A 298 3.59 -0.25 9.15
CA SER A 298 3.56 -1.17 8.02
C SER A 298 4.29 -0.62 6.78
N VAL A 299 4.45 -1.44 5.73
CA VAL A 299 5.00 -1.02 4.43
C VAL A 299 4.08 0.02 3.79
N SER A 300 2.77 -0.22 3.77
CA SER A 300 1.82 0.76 3.21
C SER A 300 1.82 2.07 4.01
N SER A 301 1.97 2.00 5.34
CA SER A 301 2.12 3.18 6.20
C SER A 301 3.38 3.97 5.85
N TYR A 302 4.49 3.29 5.60
CA TYR A 302 5.74 3.92 5.14
C TYR A 302 5.56 4.66 3.81
N VAL A 303 4.99 4.00 2.79
CA VAL A 303 4.76 4.61 1.46
C VAL A 303 3.86 5.85 1.57
N LYS A 304 2.69 5.72 2.21
CA LYS A 304 1.73 6.82 2.41
C LYS A 304 2.37 8.02 3.10
N ARG A 305 3.27 7.78 4.05
CA ARG A 305 3.93 8.85 4.81
C ARG A 305 5.02 9.55 4.01
N ILE A 306 5.79 8.82 3.20
CA ILE A 306 6.77 9.40 2.26
C ILE A 306 6.06 10.30 1.24
N VAL A 307 4.94 9.84 0.67
CA VAL A 307 4.10 10.64 -0.23
C VAL A 307 3.63 11.94 0.45
N LEU A 308 3.07 11.85 1.67
CA LEU A 308 2.61 13.04 2.41
C LEU A 308 3.74 14.00 2.80
N ASP A 309 4.92 13.51 3.18
CA ASP A 309 6.05 14.37 3.51
C ASP A 309 6.65 15.03 2.26
N HIS A 310 6.69 14.32 1.12
CA HIS A 310 7.07 14.88 -0.17
C HIS A 310 6.11 16.00 -0.62
N PHE A 311 4.81 15.68 -0.68
CA PHE A 311 3.75 16.63 -1.01
C PHE A 311 3.82 17.86 -0.10
N ARG A 312 4.07 17.65 1.20
CA ARG A 312 4.22 18.73 2.18
C ARG A 312 5.45 19.61 2.00
N GLY A 313 6.53 19.09 1.46
CA GLY A 313 7.73 19.89 1.17
C GLY A 313 7.65 20.65 -0.16
N THR A 314 6.84 20.18 -1.10
CA THR A 314 6.74 20.71 -2.48
C THR A 314 5.54 21.63 -2.73
N HIS A 315 4.46 21.50 -1.95
CA HIS A 315 3.21 22.24 -2.17
C HIS A 315 2.97 23.33 -1.10
N GLN A 316 2.33 24.43 -1.52
CA GLN A 316 1.83 25.44 -0.59
C GLN A 316 0.63 24.88 0.18
N ILE A 317 0.78 24.68 1.49
CA ILE A 317 -0.24 24.11 2.36
C ILE A 317 -0.66 25.09 3.45
N ASN A 318 -1.97 25.23 3.61
CA ASN A 318 -2.57 25.94 4.73
C ASN A 318 -2.68 24.98 5.93
N ARG A 319 -2.40 25.48 7.13
CA ARG A 319 -2.50 24.68 8.36
C ARG A 319 -3.00 25.48 9.54
N THR A 320 -3.73 24.81 10.44
CA THR A 320 -3.99 25.25 11.82
C THR A 320 -3.56 24.16 12.79
N TYR A 321 -3.20 24.50 14.02
CA TYR A 321 -2.87 23.49 15.04
C TYR A 321 -3.15 23.95 16.47
N ARG A 322 -3.35 22.96 17.35
CA ARG A 322 -3.45 23.14 18.80
C ARG A 322 -2.75 22.01 19.55
N MET A 323 -2.33 22.34 20.78
CA MET A 323 -2.02 21.35 21.81
C MET A 323 -3.30 21.09 22.60
N ILE A 324 -3.67 19.82 22.76
CA ILE A 324 -4.92 19.39 23.38
C ILE A 324 -4.59 18.25 24.35
N ASP A 325 -5.16 18.29 25.55
CA ASP A 325 -5.06 17.16 26.48
C ASP A 325 -5.67 15.92 25.83
N ARG A 326 -4.90 14.84 25.79
CA ARG A 326 -5.25 13.56 25.16
C ARG A 326 -6.53 12.92 25.72
N HIS A 327 -6.97 13.34 26.90
CA HIS A 327 -8.15 12.85 27.63
C HIS A 327 -9.44 13.63 27.33
N VAL A 328 -9.36 14.76 26.63
CA VAL A 328 -10.52 15.52 26.12
C VAL A 328 -11.41 14.63 25.23
N ASP A 329 -12.71 14.90 25.24
CA ASP A 329 -13.75 14.15 24.52
C ASP A 329 -13.62 12.64 24.70
N ASN A 330 -13.79 12.18 25.95
CA ASN A 330 -13.75 10.75 26.28
C ASN A 330 -12.45 10.07 25.81
N SER A 331 -11.33 10.80 25.89
CA SER A 331 -10.02 10.35 25.40
C SER A 331 -9.95 10.03 23.89
N ARG A 332 -10.78 10.68 23.03
CA ARG A 332 -10.83 10.44 21.57
C ARG A 332 -9.45 10.52 20.90
N LEU A 333 -8.64 11.52 21.23
CA LEU A 333 -7.28 11.66 20.68
C LEU A 333 -6.34 10.55 21.15
N HIS A 334 -6.41 10.16 22.43
CA HIS A 334 -5.67 9.02 22.94
C HIS A 334 -6.05 7.74 22.20
N THR A 335 -7.34 7.46 22.03
CA THR A 335 -7.86 6.27 21.33
C THR A 335 -7.40 6.23 19.87
N LEU A 336 -7.49 7.35 19.13
CA LEU A 336 -6.99 7.43 17.74
C LEU A 336 -5.49 7.09 17.65
N LEU A 337 -4.71 7.53 18.64
CA LEU A 337 -3.29 7.20 18.75
C LEU A 337 -3.04 5.75 19.20
N THR A 338 -3.79 5.20 20.15
CA THR A 338 -3.49 3.90 20.78
C THR A 338 -4.09 2.70 20.07
N GLN A 339 -5.25 2.82 19.44
CA GLN A 339 -5.88 1.77 18.63
C GLN A 339 -4.95 1.25 17.53
N SER A 340 -5.26 0.08 16.97
CA SER A 340 -4.47 -0.50 15.89
C SER A 340 -4.28 0.51 14.73
N PRO A 341 -3.05 0.63 14.19
CA PRO A 341 -2.80 1.49 13.03
C PRO A 341 -3.52 1.00 11.77
N HIS A 342 -3.89 -0.29 11.72
CA HIS A 342 -4.63 -0.90 10.61
C HIS A 342 -6.15 -0.80 10.77
N THR A 343 -6.67 -0.32 11.91
CA THR A 343 -8.11 -0.05 12.06
C THR A 343 -8.47 1.20 11.24
N PRO A 344 -9.41 1.10 10.28
CA PRO A 344 -9.91 2.26 9.55
C PRO A 344 -10.51 3.29 10.51
N VAL A 345 -10.41 4.57 10.14
CA VAL A 345 -11.02 5.66 10.91
C VAL A 345 -12.15 6.24 10.08
N GLU A 346 -13.35 6.24 10.65
CA GLU A 346 -14.54 6.83 10.04
C GLU A 346 -14.27 8.28 9.60
N GLY A 347 -14.70 8.64 8.39
CA GLY A 347 -14.41 9.95 7.78
C GLY A 347 -12.99 10.11 7.22
N CYS A 348 -12.21 9.03 7.10
CA CYS A 348 -10.86 9.06 6.51
C CYS A 348 -10.72 8.05 5.35
N THR A 349 -10.12 8.48 4.23
CA THR A 349 -9.83 7.63 3.05
C THR A 349 -8.74 6.60 3.32
N THR A 350 -7.74 7.00 4.11
CA THR A 350 -6.66 6.12 4.59
C THR A 350 -6.00 6.73 5.84
N THR A 351 -5.20 5.92 6.54
CA THR A 351 -4.35 6.40 7.65
C THR A 351 -2.93 5.85 7.53
N THR A 352 -1.97 6.55 8.12
CA THR A 352 -0.59 6.08 8.32
C THR A 352 -0.13 6.41 9.74
N SER A 353 0.70 5.53 10.33
CA SER A 353 1.27 5.74 11.66
C SER A 353 2.77 5.44 11.68
N TYR A 354 3.50 6.16 12.53
CA TYR A 354 4.87 5.81 12.87
C TYR A 354 5.19 6.17 14.34
N LEU A 355 6.19 5.51 14.89
CA LEU A 355 6.80 5.81 16.18
C LEU A 355 8.17 6.43 15.92
N GLY A 356 8.33 7.68 16.31
CA GLY A 356 9.61 8.38 16.33
C GLY A 356 10.14 8.56 17.77
N PRO A 357 11.31 9.19 17.94
CA PRO A 357 11.92 9.39 19.27
C PRO A 357 11.05 10.22 20.22
N ILE A 358 10.29 11.16 19.67
CA ILE A 358 9.50 12.12 20.44
C ILE A 358 8.10 11.55 20.78
N GLY A 359 7.70 10.45 20.14
CA GLY A 359 6.42 9.80 20.40
C GLY A 359 5.78 9.19 19.15
N ARG A 360 4.49 8.87 19.29
CA ARG A 360 3.67 8.26 18.23
C ARG A 360 3.05 9.36 17.37
N ASN A 361 3.20 9.24 16.05
CA ASN A 361 2.46 10.00 15.06
C ASN A 361 1.37 9.12 14.43
N ARG A 362 0.20 9.72 14.18
CA ARG A 362 -0.81 9.19 13.26
C ARG A 362 -1.25 10.31 12.32
N SER A 363 -1.29 10.02 11.02
CA SER A 363 -1.85 10.91 10.00
C SER A 363 -3.14 10.28 9.45
N LEU A 364 -4.20 11.08 9.36
CA LEU A 364 -5.55 10.71 8.95
C LEU A 364 -5.90 11.49 7.69
N VAL A 365 -5.96 10.84 6.52
CA VAL A 365 -6.26 11.52 5.25
C VAL A 365 -7.78 11.64 5.11
N LEU A 366 -8.27 12.87 4.94
CA LEU A 366 -9.70 13.21 4.95
C LEU A 366 -10.34 13.15 3.57
N THR A 367 -9.55 13.40 2.53
CA THR A 367 -10.01 13.52 1.14
C THR A 367 -9.57 12.31 0.33
N ASP A 368 -10.32 11.94 -0.69
CA ASP A 368 -9.98 10.91 -1.68
C ASP A 368 -9.69 11.54 -3.06
N ALA A 369 -9.50 10.71 -4.09
CA ALA A 369 -9.27 11.18 -5.45
C ALA A 369 -10.45 11.95 -6.10
N SER A 370 -11.64 11.99 -5.47
CA SER A 370 -12.77 12.82 -5.93
C SER A 370 -12.69 14.27 -5.50
N HIS A 371 -11.77 14.59 -4.59
CA HIS A 371 -11.50 15.94 -4.13
C HIS A 371 -10.39 16.58 -4.97
N SER A 372 -10.59 17.83 -5.39
CA SER A 372 -9.59 18.63 -6.13
C SER A 372 -8.45 19.17 -5.24
N PHE A 373 -8.38 18.74 -3.98
CA PHE A 373 -7.39 19.15 -2.99
C PHE A 373 -7.11 18.01 -2.01
N VAL A 374 -5.98 18.10 -1.30
CA VAL A 374 -5.58 17.14 -0.27
C VAL A 374 -5.80 17.77 1.10
N ALA A 375 -6.53 17.10 1.98
CA ALA A 375 -6.63 17.48 3.39
C ALA A 375 -6.37 16.28 4.32
N TRP A 376 -5.69 16.54 5.44
CA TRP A 376 -5.38 15.53 6.43
C TRP A 376 -5.20 16.12 7.83
N ILE A 377 -5.43 15.29 8.83
CA ILE A 377 -5.12 15.58 10.23
C ILE A 377 -3.82 14.87 10.57
N ARG A 378 -2.91 15.57 11.25
CA ARG A 378 -1.70 15.01 11.84
C ARG A 378 -1.84 15.07 13.36
N ILE A 379 -1.71 13.92 14.01
CA ILE A 379 -1.80 13.76 15.47
C ILE A 379 -0.43 13.29 15.96
N ASP A 380 0.30 14.14 16.71
CA ASP A 380 1.56 13.78 17.35
C ASP A 380 1.40 13.75 18.87
N ARG A 381 1.84 12.65 19.49
CA ARG A 381 1.94 12.54 20.94
C ARG A 381 3.24 13.15 21.44
N PHE A 382 3.14 14.24 22.19
CA PHE A 382 4.21 14.81 23.04
C PHE A 382 3.84 14.55 24.52
N VAL A 383 4.02 15.54 25.40
CA VAL A 383 3.40 15.59 26.74
C VAL A 383 1.87 15.62 26.56
N ASP A 384 1.38 16.65 25.88
CA ASP A 384 0.03 16.73 25.32
C ASP A 384 -0.03 16.18 23.89
N VAL A 385 -1.22 16.15 23.29
CA VAL A 385 -1.38 15.79 21.88
C VAL A 385 -1.41 17.05 21.03
N ARG A 386 -0.47 17.14 20.08
CA ARG A 386 -0.52 18.14 19.01
C ARG A 386 -1.44 17.63 17.92
N VAL A 387 -2.43 18.43 17.54
CA VAL A 387 -3.30 18.19 16.39
C VAL A 387 -3.05 19.30 15.38
N ASP A 388 -2.44 18.99 14.24
CA ASP A 388 -2.41 19.87 13.07
C ASP A 388 -3.49 19.43 12.06
N VAL A 389 -4.21 20.38 11.49
CA VAL A 389 -5.09 20.17 10.33
C VAL A 389 -4.44 20.89 9.15
N CYS A 390 -4.16 20.14 8.07
CA CYS A 390 -3.46 20.59 6.88
C CYS A 390 -4.37 20.47 5.65
N THR A 391 -4.30 21.44 4.72
CA THR A 391 -5.07 21.42 3.48
C THR A 391 -4.45 22.22 2.34
N THR A 392 -4.70 21.77 1.10
CA THR A 392 -4.53 22.55 -0.13
C THR A 392 -5.84 23.10 -0.70
N GLU A 393 -6.96 23.03 0.05
CA GLU A 393 -8.24 23.65 -0.32
C GLU A 393 -8.03 25.13 -0.70
N PRO A 394 -8.52 25.58 -1.87
CA PRO A 394 -8.46 26.99 -2.24
C PRO A 394 -9.20 27.86 -1.22
N ALA A 395 -8.53 28.91 -0.73
CA ALA A 395 -9.13 29.77 0.29
C ALA A 395 -10.31 30.57 -0.29
N VAL A 396 -11.52 30.37 0.24
CA VAL A 396 -12.72 31.11 -0.20
C VAL A 396 -12.71 32.59 0.24
N SER A 397 -11.77 32.96 1.13
CA SER A 397 -11.55 34.33 1.58
C SER A 397 -10.07 34.59 1.90
N VAL A 398 -9.64 35.85 1.71
CA VAL A 398 -8.26 36.30 1.93
C VAL A 398 -7.89 36.33 3.42
N GLY A 399 -8.88 36.48 4.31
CA GLY A 399 -8.68 36.57 5.76
C GLY A 399 -9.84 35.96 6.55
N GLY A 400 -9.65 35.88 7.87
CA GLY A 400 -10.59 35.24 8.81
C GLY A 400 -10.07 33.91 9.37
N ALA A 401 -10.84 33.33 10.29
CA ALA A 401 -10.52 32.06 10.93
C ALA A 401 -10.42 30.89 9.92
N PHE A 402 -9.69 29.83 10.27
CA PHE A 402 -9.43 28.69 9.38
C PHE A 402 -10.74 28.10 8.79
N LYS A 403 -11.78 27.97 9.63
CA LYS A 403 -13.12 27.49 9.23
C LYS A 403 -13.83 28.34 8.17
N VAL A 404 -13.53 29.63 8.11
CA VAL A 404 -14.12 30.56 7.12
C VAL A 404 -13.36 30.48 5.80
N ARG A 405 -12.05 30.23 5.86
CA ARG A 405 -11.18 30.15 4.67
C ARG A 405 -11.22 28.77 3.99
N PHE A 406 -11.37 27.70 4.77
CA PHE A 406 -11.31 26.30 4.32
C PHE A 406 -12.51 25.49 4.86
N PRO A 407 -13.73 25.81 4.39
CA PRO A 407 -14.96 25.22 4.93
C PRO A 407 -15.05 23.70 4.72
N VAL A 408 -14.62 23.16 3.57
CA VAL A 408 -14.76 21.74 3.26
C VAL A 408 -13.81 20.90 4.13
N THR A 409 -12.55 21.31 4.23
CA THR A 409 -11.56 20.73 5.16
C THR A 409 -12.08 20.73 6.59
N THR A 410 -12.69 21.84 7.01
CA THR A 410 -13.22 21.98 8.37
C THR A 410 -14.39 21.05 8.63
N GLN A 411 -15.30 20.88 7.66
CA GLN A 411 -16.41 19.93 7.75
C GLN A 411 -15.91 18.48 7.85
N LEU A 412 -14.97 18.07 6.99
CA LEU A 412 -14.39 16.73 7.01
C LEU A 412 -13.64 16.47 8.32
N ALA A 413 -12.81 17.41 8.77
CA ALA A 413 -12.07 17.29 10.02
C ALA A 413 -13.01 17.22 11.24
N ARG A 414 -14.14 17.95 11.22
CA ARG A 414 -15.17 17.92 12.27
C ARG A 414 -15.78 16.53 12.47
N ALA A 415 -16.10 15.83 11.38
CA ALA A 415 -16.62 14.45 11.45
C ALA A 415 -15.63 13.49 12.15
N VAL A 416 -14.33 13.63 11.87
CA VAL A 416 -13.29 12.76 12.45
C VAL A 416 -12.96 13.12 13.91
N LEU A 417 -12.86 14.41 14.22
CA LEU A 417 -12.41 14.92 15.52
C LEU A 417 -13.51 15.06 16.56
N ARG A 418 -14.78 15.14 16.14
CA ARG A 418 -15.97 15.44 16.96
C ARG A 418 -15.98 16.87 17.53
N ASP A 419 -17.14 17.27 18.03
CA ASP A 419 -17.47 18.68 18.31
C ASP A 419 -16.50 19.37 19.27
N ILE A 420 -16.19 18.75 20.41
CA ILE A 420 -15.37 19.37 21.47
C ILE A 420 -13.95 19.68 20.96
N ILE A 421 -13.28 18.69 20.37
CA ILE A 421 -11.90 18.85 19.86
C ILE A 421 -11.89 19.80 18.65
N SER A 422 -12.92 19.73 17.81
CA SER A 422 -13.06 20.62 16.65
C SER A 422 -13.25 22.07 17.05
N ALA A 423 -14.05 22.35 18.08
CA ALA A 423 -14.24 23.70 18.59
C ALA A 423 -12.92 24.30 19.10
N MET A 424 -12.11 23.50 19.81
CA MET A 424 -10.78 23.93 20.28
C MET A 424 -9.84 24.32 19.13
N ILE A 425 -9.96 23.72 17.94
CA ILE A 425 -9.08 23.94 16.79
C ILE A 425 -9.59 25.06 15.86
N PHE A 426 -10.91 25.16 15.66
CA PHE A 426 -11.51 25.97 14.59
C PHE A 426 -12.28 27.21 15.05
N ASP A 427 -12.68 27.27 16.33
CA ASP A 427 -13.57 28.32 16.85
C ASP A 427 -12.85 29.35 17.74
N GLN A 428 -11.51 29.41 17.66
CA GLN A 428 -10.64 30.39 18.32
C GLN A 428 -10.08 31.44 17.35
#